data_AF-A0A7C6ZU92-F1
#
_entry.id   AF-A0A7C6ZU92-F1
#
_cell.length_a   1.000
_cell.length_b   1.000
_cell.length_c   1.000
_cell.angle_alpha   90.00
_cell.angle_beta   90.00
_cell.angle_gamma   90.00
#
_symmetry.space_group_name_H-M   'P 1'
#
loop_
_entity.id
_entity.type
_entity.pdbx_description
1 polymer ?
#
loop_
_entity_poly.entity_id
_entity_poly.type
_entity_poly.pdbx_seq_one_letter_code
_entity_poly.pdbx_strand_id
1 'polypeptide(L)'
;AMRARFIAGCQRPAPEGPGMSEAQARTLWEQVEPFAGYGFNQGHATAYADVSYRSAYVRAHWPAAFLCARLANWGGFHHPAIYIAEAQRLGIDVRPPHVNFSQGEFTLVQEDACAVLYMGLNQVRDLRQASVQAIIAERRRAGFTDLADLLRRVALQRKEIEHLIQCGALDGLGASRAALLAQAEGDLQQFAFDFMAQQVTPEGAAQRLAWEAHILGHPVSVHPLDVQPDAATDCTALVDVTRLPRQPVKVAGTRLPGWTGGKGFFLGDRTHFCIAVPPRGVSNPPAWAVVRIRGRWLEDEWGSGWLQIEQMEQVG
;
A
#
# COMPACT_ATOMS: atom_id res chain seq x y z
N ALA A 1 53.15 -16.99 2.93
CA ALA A 1 53.40 -17.45 1.54
C ALA A 1 52.82 -16.51 0.48
N MET A 2 51.51 -16.21 0.51
CA MET A 2 50.84 -15.37 -0.51
C MET A 2 51.38 -13.93 -0.59
N ARG A 3 51.57 -13.26 0.57
CA ARG A 3 52.14 -11.90 0.66
C ARG A 3 53.50 -11.75 -0.04
N ALA A 4 54.42 -12.67 0.22
CA ALA A 4 55.76 -12.64 -0.38
C ALA A 4 55.71 -12.84 -1.91
N ARG A 5 54.85 -13.75 -2.39
CA ARG A 5 54.64 -13.98 -3.83
C ARG A 5 54.03 -12.76 -4.53
N PHE A 6 53.07 -12.09 -3.87
CA PHE A 6 52.46 -10.87 -4.38
C PHE A 6 53.49 -9.74 -4.52
N ILE A 7 54.26 -9.46 -3.47
CA ILE A 7 55.30 -8.42 -3.48
C ILE A 7 56.32 -8.69 -4.59
N ALA A 8 56.85 -9.91 -4.67
CA ALA A 8 57.80 -10.29 -5.71
C ALA A 8 57.22 -10.18 -7.13
N GLY A 9 55.92 -10.43 -7.30
CA GLY A 9 55.22 -10.24 -8.58
C GLY A 9 55.11 -8.77 -8.99
N CYS A 10 54.77 -7.88 -8.05
CA CYS A 10 54.67 -6.44 -8.30
C CYS A 10 56.01 -5.80 -8.69
N GLN A 11 57.14 -6.34 -8.20
CA GLN A 11 58.47 -5.80 -8.47
C GLN A 11 59.05 -6.16 -9.85
N ARG A 12 58.42 -7.08 -10.60
CA ARG A 12 58.93 -7.48 -11.92
C ARG A 12 58.85 -6.31 -12.90
N PRO A 13 59.88 -6.05 -13.71
CA PRO A 13 59.85 -5.00 -14.73
C PRO A 13 58.94 -5.38 -15.91
N ALA A 14 58.58 -4.42 -16.75
CA ALA A 14 57.87 -4.68 -17.99
C ALA A 14 58.68 -5.63 -18.91
N PRO A 15 58.02 -6.58 -19.61
CA PRO A 15 56.57 -6.78 -19.71
C PRO A 15 55.99 -7.69 -18.62
N GLU A 16 56.82 -8.24 -17.73
CA GLU A 16 56.44 -9.29 -16.77
C GLU A 16 55.70 -8.78 -15.52
N GLY A 17 55.75 -7.49 -15.26
CA GLY A 17 55.06 -6.85 -14.15
C GLY A 17 55.12 -5.32 -14.18
N PRO A 18 54.56 -4.68 -13.14
CA PRO A 18 54.40 -3.23 -13.11
C PRO A 18 55.66 -2.46 -12.67
N GLY A 19 56.76 -3.13 -12.30
CA GLY A 19 58.01 -2.49 -11.90
C GLY A 19 57.93 -1.68 -10.61
N MET A 20 57.03 -2.05 -9.68
CA MET A 20 56.83 -1.32 -8.42
C MET A 20 58.05 -1.48 -7.50
N SER A 21 58.33 -0.46 -6.69
CA SER A 21 59.26 -0.60 -5.58
C SER A 21 58.69 -1.54 -4.51
N GLU A 22 59.55 -2.09 -3.65
CA GLU A 22 59.09 -2.94 -2.54
C GLU A 22 58.10 -2.21 -1.62
N ALA A 23 58.36 -0.93 -1.35
CA ALA A 23 57.49 -0.09 -0.53
C ALA A 23 56.09 0.05 -1.15
N GLN A 24 56.00 0.32 -2.46
CA GLN A 24 54.73 0.41 -3.17
C GLN A 24 53.95 -0.92 -3.12
N ALA A 25 54.65 -2.04 -3.34
CA ALA A 25 54.02 -3.37 -3.31
C ALA A 25 53.53 -3.76 -1.91
N ARG A 26 54.25 -3.37 -0.84
CA ARG A 26 53.83 -3.57 0.55
C ARG A 26 52.59 -2.75 0.88
N THR A 27 52.57 -1.46 0.53
CA THR A 27 51.40 -0.60 0.73
C THR A 27 50.17 -1.14 0.00
N LEU A 28 50.32 -1.62 -1.24
CA LEU A 28 49.21 -2.20 -1.99
C LEU A 28 48.66 -3.46 -1.31
N TRP A 29 49.53 -4.35 -0.81
CA TRP A 29 49.09 -5.52 -0.05
C TRP A 29 48.29 -5.13 1.21
N GLU A 30 48.77 -4.13 1.94
CA GLU A 30 48.12 -3.61 3.15
C GLU A 30 46.76 -2.95 2.88
N GLN A 31 46.47 -2.55 1.64
CA GLN A 31 45.14 -2.10 1.22
C GLN A 31 44.23 -3.28 0.82
N VAL A 32 44.77 -4.27 0.11
CA VAL A 32 44.01 -5.44 -0.39
C VAL A 32 43.59 -6.36 0.75
N GLU A 33 44.46 -6.62 1.71
CA GLU A 33 44.19 -7.53 2.84
C GLU A 33 42.94 -7.15 3.66
N PRO A 34 42.77 -5.90 4.13
CA PRO A 34 41.53 -5.50 4.79
C PRO A 34 40.34 -5.44 3.82
N PHE A 35 40.54 -5.02 2.56
CA PHE A 35 39.48 -5.02 1.55
C PHE A 35 38.90 -6.39 1.29
N ALA A 36 39.70 -7.46 1.36
CA ALA A 36 39.20 -8.83 1.21
C ALA A 36 38.16 -9.23 2.28
N GLY A 37 38.14 -8.56 3.44
CA GLY A 37 37.15 -8.81 4.49
C GLY A 37 35.77 -8.21 4.22
N TYR A 38 35.67 -7.18 3.37
CA TYR A 38 34.39 -6.51 3.03
C TYR A 38 34.14 -6.40 1.51
N GLY A 39 35.05 -6.93 0.70
CA GLY A 39 34.94 -6.99 -0.75
C GLY A 39 33.73 -7.83 -1.14
N PHE A 40 32.87 -7.26 -1.98
CA PHE A 40 31.63 -7.90 -2.38
C PHE A 40 31.73 -8.49 -3.79
N ASN A 41 30.97 -9.56 -4.06
CA ASN A 41 30.97 -10.17 -5.39
C ASN A 41 30.33 -9.23 -6.41
N GLN A 42 31.13 -8.72 -7.35
CA GLN A 42 30.67 -7.78 -8.37
C GLN A 42 29.56 -8.37 -9.24
N GLY A 43 29.68 -9.64 -9.67
CA GLY A 43 28.66 -10.29 -10.50
C GLY A 43 27.29 -10.34 -9.82
N HIS A 44 27.26 -10.69 -8.53
CA HIS A 44 26.04 -10.70 -7.71
C HIS A 44 25.47 -9.29 -7.53
N ALA A 45 26.31 -8.30 -7.20
CA ALA A 45 25.87 -6.91 -7.05
C ALA A 45 25.28 -6.35 -8.36
N THR A 46 25.93 -6.59 -9.50
CA THR A 46 25.47 -6.11 -10.81
C THR A 46 24.11 -6.70 -11.19
N ALA A 47 23.89 -8.00 -10.94
CA ALA A 47 22.62 -8.65 -11.24
C ALA A 47 21.45 -8.04 -10.42
N TYR A 48 21.64 -7.78 -9.13
CA TYR A 48 20.61 -7.15 -8.29
C TYR A 48 20.42 -5.65 -8.58
N ALA A 49 21.50 -4.95 -8.95
CA ALA A 49 21.43 -3.56 -9.38
C ALA A 49 20.59 -3.42 -10.67
N ASP A 50 20.70 -4.34 -11.63
CA ASP A 50 19.87 -4.33 -12.85
C ASP A 50 18.37 -4.42 -12.53
N VAL A 51 17.96 -5.38 -11.70
CA VAL A 51 16.56 -5.53 -11.28
C VAL A 51 16.07 -4.30 -10.52
N SER A 52 16.91 -3.72 -9.67
CA SER A 52 16.58 -2.51 -8.89
C SER A 52 16.39 -1.29 -9.81
N TYR A 53 17.29 -1.10 -10.76
CA TYR A 53 17.21 -0.03 -11.76
C TYR A 53 15.95 -0.15 -12.62
N ARG A 54 15.67 -1.36 -13.14
CA ARG A 54 14.46 -1.62 -13.94
C ARG A 54 13.18 -1.35 -13.15
N SER A 55 13.15 -1.73 -11.87
CA SER A 55 12.02 -1.44 -10.97
C SER A 55 11.85 0.05 -10.73
N ALA A 56 12.94 0.77 -10.48
CA ALA A 56 12.93 2.22 -10.28
C ALA A 56 12.49 2.96 -11.56
N TYR A 57 12.96 2.53 -12.73
CA TYR A 57 12.58 3.08 -14.02
C TYR A 57 11.06 2.93 -14.27
N VAL A 58 10.51 1.73 -14.08
CA VAL A 58 9.07 1.51 -14.27
C VAL A 58 8.25 2.31 -13.25
N ARG A 59 8.67 2.40 -11.99
CA ARG A 59 7.99 3.24 -10.98
C ARG A 59 8.04 4.73 -11.35
N ALA A 60 9.15 5.22 -11.89
CA ALA A 60 9.31 6.63 -12.24
C ALA A 60 8.44 7.05 -13.43
N HIS A 61 8.27 6.17 -14.43
CA HIS A 61 7.55 6.49 -15.66
C HIS A 61 6.10 5.98 -15.70
N TRP A 62 5.78 4.88 -15.00
CA TRP A 62 4.44 4.29 -14.92
C TRP A 62 4.09 3.87 -13.49
N PRO A 63 3.99 4.81 -12.54
CA PRO A 63 3.80 4.51 -11.12
C PRO A 63 2.52 3.71 -10.84
N ALA A 64 1.41 4.03 -11.52
CA ALA A 64 0.15 3.30 -11.35
C ALA A 64 0.25 1.84 -11.80
N ALA A 65 0.88 1.57 -12.96
CA ALA A 65 1.09 0.21 -13.43
C ALA A 65 2.05 -0.58 -12.51
N PHE A 66 3.11 0.08 -12.03
CA PHE A 66 4.04 -0.51 -11.07
C PHE A 66 3.31 -0.93 -9.78
N LEU A 67 2.55 0.00 -9.17
CA LEU A 67 1.82 -0.27 -7.93
C LEU A 67 0.72 -1.32 -8.11
N CYS A 68 0.00 -1.28 -9.23
CA CYS A 68 -0.97 -2.32 -9.59
C CYS A 68 -0.32 -3.71 -9.62
N ALA A 69 0.82 -3.85 -10.29
CA ALA A 69 1.54 -5.12 -10.37
C ALA A 69 2.05 -5.60 -9.00
N ARG A 70 2.51 -4.68 -8.13
CA ARG A 70 2.92 -5.01 -6.76
C ARG A 70 1.75 -5.48 -5.90
N LEU A 71 0.60 -4.82 -6.03
CA LEU A 71 -0.61 -5.14 -5.28
C LEU A 71 -1.30 -6.42 -5.78
N ALA A 72 -1.27 -6.69 -7.09
CA ALA A 72 -1.77 -7.93 -7.67
C ALA A 72 -1.08 -9.16 -7.08
N ASN A 73 0.22 -9.04 -6.77
CA ASN A 73 1.01 -10.08 -6.10
C ASN A 73 1.07 -9.92 -4.57
N TRP A 74 -0.02 -9.45 -3.94
CA TRP A 74 -0.20 -9.33 -2.47
C TRP A 74 0.84 -8.50 -1.71
N GLY A 75 1.61 -7.67 -2.42
CA GLY A 75 2.80 -7.06 -1.86
C GLY A 75 3.94 -8.09 -1.69
N GLY A 76 5.17 -7.59 -1.73
CA GLY A 76 6.35 -8.41 -1.45
C GLY A 76 6.87 -8.09 -0.05
N PHE A 77 7.93 -7.28 0.01
CA PHE A 77 8.56 -6.92 1.27
C PHE A 77 7.65 -6.08 2.19
N HIS A 78 6.86 -5.15 1.64
CA HIS A 78 5.94 -4.32 2.41
C HIS A 78 4.51 -4.85 2.35
N HIS A 79 3.75 -4.56 3.39
CA HIS A 79 2.32 -4.87 3.47
C HIS A 79 1.53 -4.11 2.37
N PRO A 80 0.47 -4.69 1.77
CA PRO A 80 -0.36 -4.05 0.73
C PRO A 80 -0.80 -2.61 1.06
N ALA A 81 -1.24 -2.36 2.29
CA ALA A 81 -1.63 -1.04 2.77
C ALA A 81 -0.58 0.06 2.53
N ILE A 82 0.72 -0.27 2.54
CA ILE A 82 1.79 0.70 2.27
C ILE A 82 1.86 1.06 0.79
N TYR A 83 1.63 0.09 -0.10
CA TYR A 83 1.52 0.36 -1.53
C TYR A 83 0.24 1.14 -1.88
N ILE A 84 -0.85 0.90 -1.16
CA ILE A 84 -2.10 1.70 -1.28
C ILE A 84 -1.84 3.14 -0.82
N ALA A 85 -1.23 3.34 0.35
CA ALA A 85 -0.89 4.68 0.85
C ALA A 85 0.09 5.40 -0.09
N GLU A 86 1.01 4.68 -0.73
CA GLU A 86 1.90 5.23 -1.75
C GLU A 86 1.15 5.63 -3.03
N ALA A 87 0.17 4.84 -3.49
CA ALA A 87 -0.68 5.22 -4.61
C ALA A 87 -1.42 6.53 -4.32
N GLN A 88 -2.06 6.61 -3.14
CA GLN A 88 -2.76 7.81 -2.69
C GLN A 88 -1.82 9.03 -2.60
N ARG A 89 -0.60 8.85 -2.07
CA ARG A 89 0.42 9.90 -2.01
C ARG A 89 0.88 10.40 -3.38
N LEU A 90 0.85 9.54 -4.38
CA LEU A 90 1.13 9.88 -5.78
C LEU A 90 -0.11 10.41 -6.52
N GLY A 91 -1.25 10.60 -5.85
CA GLY A 91 -2.50 11.06 -6.45
C GLY A 91 -3.19 10.02 -7.33
N ILE A 92 -2.85 8.74 -7.17
CA ILE A 92 -3.48 7.62 -7.88
C ILE A 92 -4.64 7.13 -7.03
N ASP A 93 -5.85 7.17 -7.57
CA ASP A 93 -7.05 6.75 -6.87
C ASP A 93 -7.05 5.23 -6.66
N VAL A 94 -7.50 4.80 -5.48
CA VAL A 94 -7.60 3.38 -5.11
C VAL A 94 -9.01 3.11 -4.64
N ARG A 95 -9.73 2.24 -5.35
CA ARG A 95 -11.13 1.94 -5.07
C ARG A 95 -11.29 0.52 -4.53
N PRO A 96 -12.36 0.25 -3.76
CA PRO A 96 -12.75 -1.11 -3.40
C PRO A 96 -12.94 -1.99 -4.64
N PRO A 97 -13.14 -3.31 -4.47
CA PRO A 97 -13.50 -4.15 -5.61
C PRO A 97 -14.76 -3.58 -6.28
N HIS A 98 -14.93 -3.80 -7.58
CA HIS A 98 -16.14 -3.41 -8.30
C HIS A 98 -16.45 -4.39 -9.42
N VAL A 99 -17.70 -4.87 -9.50
CA VAL A 99 -18.09 -5.94 -10.44
C VAL A 99 -17.87 -5.56 -11.91
N ASN A 100 -17.95 -4.27 -12.26
CA ASN A 100 -17.71 -3.77 -13.62
C ASN A 100 -16.24 -3.46 -13.96
N PHE A 101 -15.31 -3.49 -12.99
CA PHE A 101 -13.94 -3.03 -13.24
C PHE A 101 -12.88 -4.05 -12.78
N SER A 102 -13.05 -4.64 -11.60
CA SER A 102 -12.08 -5.53 -10.98
C SER A 102 -11.92 -6.87 -11.71
N GLN A 103 -10.69 -7.34 -11.83
CA GLN A 103 -10.39 -8.75 -12.08
C GLN A 103 -10.32 -9.51 -10.74
N GLY A 104 -9.80 -10.74 -10.74
CA GLY A 104 -9.49 -11.45 -9.50
C GLY A 104 -8.44 -10.72 -8.66
N GLU A 105 -7.41 -10.17 -9.31
CA GLU A 105 -6.33 -9.38 -8.70
C GLU A 105 -6.58 -7.87 -8.88
N PHE A 106 -5.72 -7.04 -8.28
CA PHE A 106 -5.75 -5.59 -8.51
C PHE A 106 -5.67 -5.25 -9.99
N THR A 107 -6.51 -4.30 -10.41
CA THR A 107 -6.69 -3.94 -11.82
C THR A 107 -6.51 -2.45 -11.99
N LEU A 108 -5.69 -2.06 -12.97
CA LEU A 108 -5.54 -0.67 -13.38
C LEU A 108 -6.56 -0.35 -14.48
N VAL A 109 -7.37 0.67 -14.25
CA VAL A 109 -8.37 1.20 -15.19
C VAL A 109 -8.06 2.66 -15.50
N GLN A 110 -8.37 3.10 -16.71
CA GLN A 110 -8.32 4.51 -17.10
C GLN A 110 -9.73 5.07 -17.10
N GLU A 111 -9.99 6.07 -16.25
CA GLU A 111 -11.27 6.79 -16.16
C GLU A 111 -11.02 8.27 -16.37
N ASP A 112 -11.65 8.88 -17.37
CA ASP A 112 -11.59 10.32 -17.64
C ASP A 112 -10.16 10.92 -17.56
N ALA A 113 -9.19 10.19 -18.12
CA ALA A 113 -7.74 10.45 -18.13
C ALA A 113 -6.98 10.28 -16.80
N CYS A 114 -7.63 9.73 -15.78
CA CYS A 114 -7.04 9.35 -14.50
C CYS A 114 -6.83 7.83 -14.39
N ALA A 115 -5.66 7.43 -13.88
CA ALA A 115 -5.39 6.05 -13.51
C ALA A 115 -6.08 5.71 -12.18
N VAL A 116 -6.92 4.67 -12.18
CA VAL A 116 -7.63 4.17 -11.00
C VAL A 116 -7.24 2.73 -10.73
N LEU A 117 -6.84 2.42 -9.50
CA LEU A 117 -6.56 1.08 -9.05
C LEU A 117 -7.79 0.48 -8.37
N TYR A 118 -8.40 -0.50 -9.03
CA TYR A 118 -9.46 -1.29 -8.44
C TYR A 118 -8.88 -2.49 -7.70
N MET A 119 -9.31 -2.68 -6.45
CA MET A 119 -9.02 -3.88 -5.70
C MET A 119 -9.57 -5.13 -6.39
N GLY A 120 -8.86 -6.26 -6.27
CA GLY A 120 -9.30 -7.52 -6.88
C GLY A 120 -10.50 -8.15 -6.17
N LEU A 121 -11.39 -8.79 -6.92
CA LEU A 121 -12.55 -9.53 -6.37
C LEU A 121 -12.12 -10.68 -5.45
N ASN A 122 -10.91 -11.23 -5.61
CA ASN A 122 -10.40 -12.29 -4.73
C ASN A 122 -10.15 -11.83 -3.29
N GLN A 123 -10.17 -10.52 -3.02
CA GLN A 123 -10.03 -9.96 -1.68
C GLN A 123 -11.37 -9.85 -0.93
N VAL A 124 -12.50 -10.08 -1.61
CA VAL A 124 -13.81 -10.09 -0.96
C VAL A 124 -13.95 -11.39 -0.15
N ARG A 125 -14.01 -11.26 1.18
CA ARG A 125 -14.26 -12.39 2.07
C ARG A 125 -15.50 -13.18 1.66
N ASP A 126 -15.43 -14.51 1.75
CA ASP A 126 -16.51 -15.46 1.43
C ASP A 126 -17.01 -15.44 -0.04
N LEU A 127 -16.34 -14.72 -0.95
CA LEU A 127 -16.64 -14.78 -2.39
C LEU A 127 -15.95 -15.98 -3.03
N ARG A 128 -16.72 -16.88 -3.64
CA ARG A 128 -16.17 -18.10 -4.24
C ARG A 128 -15.46 -17.78 -5.55
N GLN A 129 -14.40 -18.54 -5.84
CA GLN A 129 -13.68 -18.43 -7.12
C GLN A 129 -14.60 -18.64 -8.33
N ALA A 130 -15.56 -19.58 -8.26
CA ALA A 130 -16.55 -19.78 -9.31
C ALA A 130 -17.38 -18.51 -9.58
N SER A 131 -17.78 -17.80 -8.52
CA SER A 131 -18.52 -16.52 -8.63
C SER A 131 -17.65 -15.43 -9.24
N VAL A 132 -16.39 -15.31 -8.84
CA VAL A 132 -15.44 -14.36 -9.45
C VAL A 132 -15.30 -14.60 -10.95
N GLN A 133 -15.07 -15.86 -11.35
CA GLN A 133 -14.93 -16.21 -12.76
C GLN A 133 -16.23 -15.94 -13.55
N ALA A 134 -17.39 -16.25 -12.96
CA ALA A 134 -18.68 -15.97 -13.59
C ALA A 134 -18.93 -14.46 -13.75
N ILE A 135 -18.65 -13.64 -12.75
CA ILE A 135 -18.74 -12.16 -12.82
C ILE A 135 -17.87 -11.64 -13.96
N ILE A 136 -16.60 -12.06 -14.03
CA ILE A 136 -15.65 -11.61 -15.06
C ILE A 136 -16.10 -12.08 -16.45
N ALA A 137 -16.56 -13.33 -16.59
CA ALA A 137 -16.99 -13.89 -17.86
C ALA A 137 -18.26 -13.20 -18.39
N GLU A 138 -19.27 -13.01 -17.54
CA GLU A 138 -20.51 -12.34 -17.93
C GLU A 138 -20.25 -10.87 -18.27
N ARG A 139 -19.49 -10.14 -17.45
CA ARG A 139 -19.16 -8.72 -17.71
C ARG A 139 -18.56 -8.48 -19.09
N ARG A 140 -17.72 -9.41 -19.60
CA ARG A 140 -17.10 -9.27 -20.93
C ARG A 140 -18.12 -9.18 -22.06
N ARG A 141 -19.34 -9.72 -21.86
CA ARG A 141 -20.44 -9.59 -22.82
C ARG A 141 -21.09 -8.21 -22.74
N ALA A 142 -21.36 -7.74 -21.53
CA ALA A 142 -21.89 -6.42 -21.23
C ALA A 142 -21.67 -6.10 -19.74
N GLY A 143 -21.44 -4.83 -19.39
CA GLY A 143 -21.42 -4.41 -17.98
C GLY A 143 -22.75 -4.69 -17.28
N PHE A 144 -22.73 -4.77 -15.95
CA PHE A 144 -23.92 -4.86 -15.12
C PHE A 144 -24.51 -3.46 -14.92
N THR A 145 -25.82 -3.31 -15.12
CA THR A 145 -26.53 -2.02 -15.00
C THR A 145 -27.09 -1.76 -13.61
N ASP A 146 -27.46 -2.83 -12.91
CA ASP A 146 -28.08 -2.80 -11.59
C ASP A 146 -27.91 -4.18 -10.90
N LEU A 147 -28.35 -4.29 -9.65
CA LEU A 147 -28.31 -5.54 -8.88
C LEU A 147 -29.12 -6.67 -9.54
N ALA A 148 -30.30 -6.38 -10.10
CA ALA A 148 -31.14 -7.41 -10.69
C ALA A 148 -30.50 -8.01 -11.96
N ASP A 149 -29.82 -7.21 -12.76
CA ASP A 149 -29.05 -7.68 -13.91
C ASP A 149 -27.91 -8.62 -13.51
N LEU A 150 -27.16 -8.27 -12.45
CA LEU A 150 -26.13 -9.14 -11.91
C LEU A 150 -26.71 -10.49 -11.46
N LEU A 151 -27.79 -10.47 -10.67
CA LEU A 151 -28.39 -11.69 -10.10
C LEU A 151 -29.05 -12.58 -11.17
N ARG A 152 -29.53 -12.00 -12.28
CA ARG A 152 -30.02 -12.79 -13.44
C ARG A 152 -28.91 -13.51 -14.18
N ARG A 153 -27.70 -12.95 -14.20
CA ARG A 153 -26.58 -13.43 -15.03
C ARG A 153 -25.58 -14.30 -14.26
N VAL A 154 -25.46 -14.08 -12.95
CA VAL A 154 -24.49 -14.76 -12.09
C VAL A 154 -25.21 -15.37 -10.89
N ALA A 155 -25.04 -16.68 -10.70
CA ALA A 155 -25.58 -17.41 -9.56
C ALA A 155 -24.75 -17.14 -8.29
N LEU A 156 -25.15 -16.14 -7.51
CA LEU A 156 -24.52 -15.76 -6.23
C LEU A 156 -25.29 -16.32 -5.03
N GLN A 157 -24.59 -16.74 -3.99
CA GLN A 157 -25.21 -17.05 -2.70
C GLN A 157 -25.55 -15.76 -1.96
N ARG A 158 -26.54 -15.84 -1.05
CA ARG A 158 -26.95 -14.74 -0.19
C ARG A 158 -25.77 -13.99 0.45
N LYS A 159 -24.84 -14.73 1.04
CA LYS A 159 -23.65 -14.17 1.71
C LYS A 159 -22.70 -13.46 0.75
N GLU A 160 -22.56 -13.96 -0.48
CA GLU A 160 -21.73 -13.34 -1.53
C GLU A 160 -22.34 -12.00 -1.95
N ILE A 161 -23.67 -11.94 -2.11
CA ILE A 161 -24.40 -10.71 -2.45
C ILE A 161 -24.20 -9.68 -1.34
N GLU A 162 -24.44 -10.05 -0.08
CA GLU A 162 -24.26 -9.16 1.07
C GLU A 162 -22.84 -8.58 1.12
N HIS A 163 -21.80 -9.41 0.96
CA HIS A 163 -20.42 -8.95 1.02
C HIS A 163 -20.02 -8.07 -0.17
N LEU A 164 -20.48 -8.37 -1.38
CA LEU A 164 -20.25 -7.53 -2.55
C LEU A 164 -20.90 -6.15 -2.37
N ILE A 165 -22.11 -6.08 -1.79
CA ILE A 165 -22.76 -4.81 -1.50
C ILE A 165 -21.99 -4.05 -0.41
N GLN A 166 -21.73 -4.69 0.73
CA GLN A 166 -21.16 -4.06 1.92
C GLN A 166 -19.73 -3.53 1.68
N CYS A 167 -18.91 -4.22 0.89
CA CYS A 167 -17.55 -3.77 0.57
C CYS A 167 -17.48 -2.73 -0.56
N GLY A 168 -18.60 -2.41 -1.21
CA GLY A 168 -18.68 -1.41 -2.28
C GLY A 168 -18.52 -1.95 -3.69
N ALA A 169 -18.55 -3.27 -3.89
CA ALA A 169 -18.41 -3.86 -5.23
C ALA A 169 -19.57 -3.60 -6.18
N LEU A 170 -20.64 -3.02 -5.66
CA LEU A 170 -21.85 -2.67 -6.39
C LEU A 170 -22.17 -1.17 -6.27
N ASP A 171 -21.23 -0.36 -5.77
CA ASP A 171 -21.42 1.09 -5.65
C ASP A 171 -21.69 1.70 -7.04
N GLY A 172 -22.77 2.48 -7.16
CA GLY A 172 -23.22 3.03 -8.45
C GLY A 172 -24.21 2.13 -9.22
N LEU A 173 -24.50 0.92 -8.76
CA LEU A 173 -25.56 0.04 -9.30
C LEU A 173 -26.89 0.11 -8.51
N GLY A 174 -27.00 1.11 -7.63
CA GLY A 174 -28.17 1.42 -6.81
C GLY A 174 -27.98 2.76 -6.08
N ALA A 175 -28.98 3.19 -5.31
CA ALA A 175 -28.96 4.48 -4.63
C ALA A 175 -27.94 4.56 -3.45
N SER A 176 -27.75 3.45 -2.74
CA SER A 176 -26.79 3.30 -1.62
C SER A 176 -26.55 1.82 -1.34
N ARG A 177 -25.51 1.48 -0.54
CA ARG A 177 -25.30 0.07 -0.13
C ARG A 177 -26.46 -0.41 0.73
N ALA A 178 -27.04 0.45 1.58
CA ALA A 178 -28.24 0.13 2.36
C ALA A 178 -29.46 -0.16 1.48
N ALA A 179 -29.69 0.61 0.42
CA ALA A 179 -30.79 0.37 -0.53
C ALA A 179 -30.58 -0.95 -1.30
N LEU A 180 -29.35 -1.24 -1.72
CA LEU A 180 -29.00 -2.51 -2.36
C LEU A 180 -29.19 -3.71 -1.43
N LEU A 181 -28.85 -3.57 -0.14
CA LEU A 181 -29.11 -4.61 0.86
C LEU A 181 -30.60 -4.85 1.00
N ALA A 182 -31.42 -3.81 1.17
CA ALA A 182 -32.87 -3.91 1.23
C ALA A 182 -33.46 -4.58 -0.03
N GLN A 183 -32.97 -4.20 -1.21
CA GLN A 183 -33.34 -4.84 -2.48
C GLN A 183 -32.94 -6.32 -2.53
N ALA A 184 -31.80 -6.70 -1.95
CA ALA A 184 -31.42 -8.10 -1.89
C ALA A 184 -32.34 -8.89 -0.95
N GLU A 185 -32.82 -8.31 0.16
CA GLU A 185 -33.71 -8.99 1.14
C GLU A 185 -35.13 -9.19 0.63
N GLY A 186 -35.64 -8.27 -0.18
CA GLY A 186 -36.94 -8.42 -0.83
C GLY A 186 -36.93 -9.58 -1.83
N ASP A 187 -38.02 -10.36 -1.87
CA ASP A 187 -38.13 -11.50 -2.78
C ASP A 187 -38.10 -11.02 -4.24
N LEU A 188 -37.22 -11.59 -5.07
CA LEU A 188 -37.04 -11.21 -6.49
C LEU A 188 -38.36 -11.19 -7.30
N GLN A 189 -39.39 -11.92 -6.84
CA GLN A 189 -40.73 -12.02 -7.44
C GLN A 189 -41.73 -10.94 -6.99
N GLN A 190 -41.53 -10.26 -5.85
CA GLN A 190 -42.42 -9.19 -5.39
C GLN A 190 -42.11 -7.82 -6.00
N PHE A 191 -40.91 -7.63 -6.58
CA PHE A 191 -40.50 -6.36 -7.20
C PHE A 191 -41.28 -5.96 -8.45
N ALA A 192 -42.07 -6.85 -9.05
CA ALA A 192 -42.94 -6.49 -10.17
C ALA A 192 -44.11 -5.58 -9.74
N PHE A 193 -44.38 -5.45 -8.43
CA PHE A 193 -45.53 -4.71 -7.91
C PHE A 193 -45.21 -3.59 -6.91
N ASP A 194 -43.99 -3.53 -6.37
CA ASP A 194 -43.65 -2.53 -5.35
C ASP A 194 -43.01 -1.28 -5.96
N PHE A 195 -43.87 -0.43 -6.53
CA PHE A 195 -43.52 0.93 -6.98
C PHE A 195 -43.32 1.92 -5.82
N MET A 196 -43.48 1.47 -4.57
CA MET A 196 -43.16 2.28 -3.40
C MET A 196 -41.68 2.07 -3.06
N ALA A 197 -40.83 2.89 -3.66
CA ALA A 197 -39.45 3.04 -3.20
C ALA A 197 -39.47 3.37 -1.71
N GLN A 198 -39.26 2.37 -0.85
CA GLN A 198 -38.92 2.61 0.53
C GLN A 198 -37.68 3.51 0.51
N GLN A 199 -37.81 4.71 1.08
CA GLN A 199 -36.67 5.59 1.25
C GLN A 199 -35.78 4.99 2.34
N VAL A 200 -34.86 4.11 1.91
CA VAL A 200 -33.86 3.54 2.80
C VAL A 200 -32.81 4.60 3.07
N THR A 201 -32.64 4.97 4.35
CA THR A 201 -31.57 5.87 4.77
C THR A 201 -30.21 5.29 4.39
N PRO A 202 -29.35 6.02 3.65
CA PRO A 202 -28.01 5.56 3.31
C PRO A 202 -27.16 5.29 4.55
N GLU A 203 -26.27 4.32 4.43
CA GLU A 203 -25.25 4.02 5.43
C GLU A 203 -24.30 5.22 5.66
N GLY A 204 -23.86 5.40 6.90
CA GLY A 204 -22.84 6.41 7.25
C GLY A 204 -21.41 5.91 7.02
N ALA A 205 -20.44 6.83 7.06
CA ALA A 205 -19.01 6.52 6.88
C ALA A 205 -18.49 5.47 7.89
N ALA A 206 -18.92 5.54 9.16
CA ALA A 206 -18.56 4.58 10.20
C ALA A 206 -19.02 3.15 9.88
N GLN A 207 -20.20 3.01 9.29
CA GLN A 207 -20.74 1.71 8.90
C GLN A 207 -19.99 1.14 7.69
N ARG A 208 -19.70 1.97 6.68
CA ARG A 208 -18.86 1.58 5.53
C ARG A 208 -17.48 1.12 5.97
N LEU A 209 -16.84 1.88 6.87
CA LEU A 209 -15.54 1.52 7.43
C LEU A 209 -15.58 0.16 8.14
N ALA A 210 -16.60 -0.08 8.96
CA ALA A 210 -16.77 -1.35 9.67
C ALA A 210 -16.95 -2.53 8.70
N TRP A 211 -17.74 -2.35 7.65
CA TRP A 211 -17.92 -3.36 6.59
C TRP A 211 -16.62 -3.67 5.84
N GLU A 212 -15.90 -2.63 5.41
CA GLU A 212 -14.63 -2.81 4.70
C GLU A 212 -13.57 -3.49 5.58
N ALA A 213 -13.46 -3.08 6.85
CA ALA A 213 -12.57 -3.74 7.80
C ALA A 213 -12.91 -5.23 7.99
N HIS A 214 -14.20 -5.59 8.02
CA HIS A 214 -14.64 -6.98 8.17
C HIS A 214 -14.44 -7.84 6.92
N ILE A 215 -14.69 -7.27 5.73
CA ILE A 215 -14.77 -8.01 4.47
C ILE A 215 -13.46 -7.97 3.69
N LEU A 216 -12.78 -6.82 3.67
CA LEU A 216 -11.53 -6.61 2.93
C LEU A 216 -10.30 -6.69 3.86
N GLY A 217 -10.50 -6.61 5.18
CA GLY A 217 -9.42 -6.64 6.17
C GLY A 217 -8.71 -5.29 6.36
N HIS A 218 -9.09 -4.27 5.60
CA HIS A 218 -8.60 -2.89 5.77
C HIS A 218 -9.54 -1.86 5.11
N PRO A 219 -9.50 -0.60 5.56
CA PRO A 219 -10.19 0.51 4.91
C PRO A 219 -9.71 0.70 3.46
N VAL A 220 -10.62 1.06 2.57
CA VAL A 220 -10.30 1.43 1.19
C VAL A 220 -10.98 2.74 0.81
N SER A 221 -12.32 2.81 0.92
CA SER A 221 -13.07 4.00 0.50
C SER A 221 -13.25 5.04 1.60
N VAL A 222 -13.16 4.63 2.86
CA VAL A 222 -13.29 5.51 4.04
C VAL A 222 -12.02 5.43 4.87
N HIS A 223 -11.34 6.57 5.07
CA HIS A 223 -10.18 6.61 5.94
C HIS A 223 -10.62 6.64 7.41
N PRO A 224 -9.95 5.93 8.35
CA PRO A 224 -10.37 5.93 9.76
C PRO A 224 -10.43 7.31 10.43
N LEU A 225 -9.63 8.27 9.98
CA LEU A 225 -9.76 9.67 10.43
C LEU A 225 -11.09 10.33 10.02
N ASP A 226 -11.77 9.88 8.97
CA ASP A 226 -13.01 10.50 8.48
C ASP A 226 -14.21 10.19 9.39
N VAL A 227 -14.12 9.11 10.16
CA VAL A 227 -15.14 8.76 11.16
C VAL A 227 -14.87 9.40 12.53
N GLN A 228 -13.75 10.13 12.66
CA GLN A 228 -13.33 10.84 13.86
C GLN A 228 -12.79 12.24 13.49
N PRO A 229 -13.63 13.16 12.98
CA PRO A 229 -13.17 14.45 12.46
C PRO A 229 -12.44 15.28 13.52
N ASP A 230 -12.87 15.20 14.77
CA ASP A 230 -12.26 15.93 15.89
C ASP A 230 -10.81 15.48 16.19
N ALA A 231 -10.40 14.29 15.73
CA ALA A 231 -9.04 13.80 15.91
C ALA A 231 -8.01 14.75 15.28
N ALA A 232 -8.34 15.32 14.12
CA ALA A 232 -7.47 16.16 13.31
C ALA A 232 -7.55 17.66 13.63
N THR A 233 -8.40 18.07 14.58
CA THR A 233 -8.48 19.48 15.01
C THR A 233 -7.13 19.98 15.52
N ASP A 234 -6.73 21.19 15.08
CA ASP A 234 -5.45 21.84 15.39
C ASP A 234 -4.19 20.99 15.08
N CYS A 235 -4.28 20.10 14.10
CA CYS A 235 -3.16 19.27 13.66
C CYS A 235 -2.57 19.75 12.33
N THR A 236 -1.25 19.64 12.21
CA THR A 236 -0.49 19.80 10.97
C THR A 236 -0.65 18.56 10.10
N ALA A 237 -0.88 18.73 8.80
CA ALA A 237 -0.89 17.64 7.84
C ALA A 237 0.50 17.00 7.71
N LEU A 238 0.60 15.69 7.51
CA LEU A 238 1.87 14.96 7.46
C LEU A 238 2.77 15.44 6.32
N VAL A 239 2.19 15.90 5.21
CA VAL A 239 2.94 16.49 4.09
C VAL A 239 3.76 17.71 4.52
N ASP A 240 3.22 18.53 5.43
CA ASP A 240 3.83 19.79 5.87
C ASP A 240 4.79 19.62 7.03
N VAL A 241 4.76 18.48 7.73
CA VAL A 241 5.67 18.16 8.85
C VAL A 241 7.13 18.23 8.41
N THR A 242 7.43 17.79 7.18
CA THR A 242 8.78 17.82 6.60
C THR A 242 9.34 19.24 6.43
N ARG A 243 8.45 20.25 6.33
CA ARG A 243 8.81 21.67 6.19
C ARG A 243 9.08 22.34 7.53
N LEU A 244 8.87 21.63 8.65
CA LEU A 244 9.02 22.11 10.01
C LEU A 244 10.07 21.28 10.79
N PRO A 245 11.30 21.15 10.29
CA PRO A 245 12.31 20.29 10.90
C PRO A 245 12.62 20.73 12.34
N ARG A 246 12.64 19.77 13.26
CA ARG A 246 12.89 19.96 14.71
C ARG A 246 11.91 20.87 15.45
N GLN A 247 10.92 21.45 14.77
CA GLN A 247 9.88 22.25 15.41
C GLN A 247 8.82 21.33 16.03
N PRO A 248 8.25 21.70 17.20
CA PRO A 248 7.15 20.95 17.78
C PRO A 248 5.93 20.99 16.87
N VAL A 249 5.42 19.83 16.49
CA VAL A 249 4.20 19.68 15.68
C VAL A 249 3.18 18.81 16.42
N LYS A 250 1.90 19.04 16.13
CA LYS A 250 0.81 18.13 16.47
C LYS A 250 0.29 17.54 15.17
N VAL A 251 0.12 16.23 15.09
CA VAL A 251 -0.41 15.55 13.91
C VAL A 251 -1.49 14.57 14.32
N ALA A 252 -2.43 14.31 13.43
CA ALA A 252 -3.37 13.20 13.56
C ALA A 252 -3.17 12.25 12.39
N GLY A 253 -3.19 10.96 12.67
CA GLY A 253 -2.95 9.95 11.66
C GLY A 253 -3.55 8.62 12.06
N THR A 254 -3.60 7.70 11.11
CA THR A 254 -3.97 6.31 11.31
C THR A 254 -2.73 5.45 11.25
N ARG A 255 -2.57 4.53 12.20
CA ARG A 255 -1.47 3.54 12.15
C ARG A 255 -1.74 2.55 11.02
N LEU A 256 -0.89 2.57 10.01
CA LEU A 256 -0.92 1.61 8.91
C LEU A 256 -0.22 0.30 9.32
N PRO A 257 -0.68 -0.87 8.84
CA PRO A 257 0.01 -2.14 9.06
C PRO A 257 1.31 -2.23 8.25
N GLY A 258 2.18 -3.16 8.66
CA GLY A 258 3.47 -3.39 8.02
C GLY A 258 4.67 -3.15 8.96
N TRP A 259 5.82 -3.65 8.53
CA TRP A 259 7.09 -3.51 9.24
C TRP A 259 7.94 -2.41 8.60
N THR A 260 8.53 -1.54 9.42
CA THR A 260 9.33 -0.39 8.98
C THR A 260 10.80 -0.71 8.76
N GLY A 261 11.24 -1.96 8.98
CA GLY A 261 12.66 -2.31 8.95
C GLY A 261 13.41 -2.03 10.26
N GLY A 262 12.74 -1.43 11.25
CA GLY A 262 13.38 -0.98 12.48
C GLY A 262 12.38 -0.60 13.57
N LYS A 263 12.65 0.51 14.27
CA LYS A 263 11.74 1.07 15.28
C LYS A 263 10.58 1.83 14.63
N GLY A 264 9.48 1.95 15.34
CA GLY A 264 8.34 2.75 14.91
C GLY A 264 7.28 2.00 14.12
N PHE A 265 6.41 2.76 13.48
CA PHE A 265 5.30 2.28 12.65
C PHE A 265 4.98 3.31 11.55
N PHE A 266 4.24 2.87 10.53
CA PHE A 266 3.75 3.77 9.49
C PHE A 266 2.52 4.53 9.97
N LEU A 267 2.55 5.86 9.88
CA LEU A 267 1.44 6.77 10.20
C LEU A 267 0.98 7.43 8.91
N GLY A 268 -0.32 7.37 8.59
CA GLY A 268 -0.90 7.98 7.39
C GLY A 268 -2.06 8.93 7.69
N ASP A 269 -2.30 9.92 6.82
CA ASP A 269 -3.33 10.96 7.01
C ASP A 269 -4.27 11.16 5.79
N ARG A 270 -4.44 10.11 4.98
CA ARG A 270 -5.11 10.05 3.64
C ARG A 270 -4.23 10.41 2.46
N THR A 271 -3.42 11.45 2.61
CA THR A 271 -2.66 12.01 1.48
C THR A 271 -1.19 11.71 1.57
N HIS A 272 -0.66 11.53 2.77
CA HIS A 272 0.74 11.23 3.03
C HIS A 272 0.85 10.16 4.11
N PHE A 273 2.04 9.57 4.19
CA PHE A 273 2.43 8.72 5.30
C PHE A 273 3.91 8.89 5.61
N CYS A 274 4.28 8.64 6.85
CA CYS A 274 5.67 8.66 7.31
C CYS A 274 5.93 7.55 8.34
N ILE A 275 7.19 7.35 8.70
CA ILE A 275 7.54 6.53 9.86
C ILE A 275 7.43 7.41 11.10
N ALA A 276 6.68 6.96 12.09
CA ALA A 276 6.59 7.57 13.41
C ALA A 276 7.29 6.68 14.44
N VAL A 277 8.19 7.25 15.24
CA VAL A 277 9.06 6.51 16.17
C VAL A 277 8.67 6.85 17.61
N PRO A 278 8.12 5.88 18.38
CA PRO A 278 7.77 6.10 19.78
C PRO A 278 9.01 6.20 20.69
N PRO A 279 8.87 6.79 21.88
CA PRO A 279 9.88 6.69 22.93
C PRO A 279 10.19 5.21 23.27
N ARG A 280 11.40 4.95 23.79
CA ARG A 280 11.77 3.60 24.22
C ARG A 280 10.78 3.09 25.29
N GLY A 281 10.32 1.85 25.13
CA GLY A 281 9.39 1.21 26.07
C GLY A 281 7.91 1.48 25.81
N VAL A 282 7.57 2.37 24.87
CA VAL A 282 6.18 2.60 24.45
C VAL A 282 5.81 1.66 23.31
N SER A 283 4.70 0.94 23.45
CA SER A 283 4.20 0.02 22.42
C SER A 283 3.57 0.77 21.24
N ASN A 284 3.64 0.15 20.07
CA ASN A 284 2.93 0.65 18.89
C ASN A 284 1.42 0.48 19.08
N PRO A 285 0.59 1.41 18.57
CA PRO A 285 -0.85 1.25 18.56
C PRO A 285 -1.29 0.15 17.57
N PRO A 286 -2.50 -0.43 17.73
CA PRO A 286 -2.99 -1.48 16.84
C PRO A 286 -3.19 -0.98 15.41
N ALA A 287 -3.23 -1.91 14.45
CA ALA A 287 -3.52 -1.58 13.05
C ALA A 287 -4.82 -0.79 12.92
N TRP A 288 -4.79 0.24 12.09
CA TRP A 288 -5.92 1.12 11.80
C TRP A 288 -6.39 1.99 12.96
N ALA A 289 -5.69 1.99 14.10
CA ALA A 289 -5.94 2.92 15.19
C ALA A 289 -5.69 4.36 14.74
N VAL A 290 -6.60 5.26 15.09
CA VAL A 290 -6.41 6.70 14.97
C VAL A 290 -5.62 7.19 16.18
N VAL A 291 -4.58 7.96 15.92
CA VAL A 291 -3.73 8.54 16.96
C VAL A 291 -3.51 10.02 16.73
N ARG A 292 -3.44 10.76 17.83
CA ARG A 292 -2.93 12.13 17.86
C ARG A 292 -1.52 12.11 18.46
N ILE A 293 -0.58 12.73 17.78
CA ILE A 293 0.84 12.71 18.14
C ILE A 293 1.32 14.14 18.29
N ARG A 294 2.05 14.39 19.39
CA ARG A 294 2.95 15.54 19.51
C ARG A 294 4.37 15.04 19.32
N GLY A 295 5.13 15.70 18.45
CA GLY A 295 6.48 15.27 18.14
C GLY A 295 7.26 16.29 17.32
N ARG A 296 8.37 15.83 16.75
CA ARG A 296 9.26 16.63 15.90
C ARG A 296 9.71 15.80 14.70
N TRP A 297 9.78 16.43 13.53
CA TRP A 297 10.41 15.82 12.37
C TRP A 297 11.94 15.82 12.55
N LEU A 298 12.56 14.66 12.39
CA LEU A 298 14.00 14.46 12.39
C LEU A 298 14.42 13.81 11.08
N GLU A 299 15.67 14.07 10.67
CA GLU A 299 16.28 13.49 9.47
C GLU A 299 17.68 13.00 9.84
N ASP A 300 18.12 11.92 9.18
CA ASP A 300 19.51 11.48 9.24
C ASP A 300 20.37 12.21 8.20
N GLU A 301 21.68 11.93 8.21
CA GLU A 301 22.64 12.51 7.27
C GLU A 301 22.41 12.09 5.81
N TRP A 302 21.57 11.09 5.57
CA TRP A 302 21.22 10.55 4.25
C TRP A 302 19.88 11.10 3.72
N GLY A 303 19.23 12.00 4.47
CA GLY A 303 17.94 12.59 4.12
C GLY A 303 16.72 11.69 4.41
N SER A 304 16.90 10.60 5.15
CA SER A 304 15.78 9.77 5.60
C SER A 304 15.15 10.40 6.84
N GLY A 305 13.88 10.77 6.74
CA GLY A 305 13.17 11.45 7.81
C GLY A 305 12.13 10.60 8.53
N TRP A 306 11.89 10.93 9.80
CA TRP A 306 10.86 10.31 10.64
C TRP A 306 10.26 11.32 11.62
N LEU A 307 9.03 11.04 12.04
CA LEU A 307 8.37 11.77 13.11
C LEU A 307 8.77 11.16 14.46
N GLN A 308 9.61 11.85 15.22
CA GLN A 308 9.93 11.45 16.58
C GLN A 308 8.78 11.83 17.51
N ILE A 309 8.13 10.82 18.10
CA ILE A 309 7.00 10.99 19.00
C ILE A 309 7.52 11.39 20.39
N GLU A 310 6.88 12.39 20.98
CA GLU A 310 7.04 12.79 22.38
C GLU A 310 5.83 12.39 23.22
N GLN A 311 4.63 12.57 22.66
CA GLN A 311 3.37 12.16 23.25
C GLN A 311 2.47 11.58 22.16
N MET A 312 1.77 10.51 22.49
CA MET A 312 0.82 9.84 21.60
C MET A 312 -0.42 9.47 22.39
N GLU A 313 -1.58 9.80 21.83
CA GLU A 313 -2.90 9.48 22.37
C GLU A 313 -3.68 8.74 21.28
N GLN A 314 -4.31 7.62 21.62
CA GLN A 314 -5.23 6.95 20.73
C GLN A 314 -6.60 7.62 20.84
N VAL A 315 -7.21 7.94 19.69
CA VAL A 315 -8.54 8.56 19.63
C VAL A 315 -9.57 7.48 19.33
N GLY A 316 -10.59 7.38 20.19
CA GLY A 316 -11.65 6.36 20.10
C GLY A 316 -11.42 5.18 21.03
#